data_AF-N2B6M4-F1
#
_entry.id   AF-N2B6M4-F1
#
_cell.length_a   1.000
_cell.length_b   1.000
_cell.length_c   1.000
_cell.angle_alpha   90.00
_cell.angle_beta   90.00
_cell.angle_gamma   90.00
#
_symmetry.space_group_name_H-M   'P 1'
#
loop_
_entity.id
_entity.type
_entity.pdbx_description
1 polymer ?
#
loop_
_entity_poly.entity_id
_entity_poly.type
_entity_poly.pdbx_seq_one_letter_code
_entity_poly.pdbx_strand_id
1 'polypeptide(L)'
;MKNNLNRYIAAEYENLKSELEQREFVEKIRFLMMAKDKDFTDYYSTHSLTKEEFYSVLDTLYGMNNLWMLSGFIRQNRQVLFQEVRSSMNGL
;
A
#
# COMPACT_ATOMS: atom_id res chain seq x y z
N MET A 1 -18.21 -1.56 19.99
CA MET A 1 -17.48 -0.92 18.86
C MET A 1 -17.37 -1.78 17.61
N LYS A 2 -16.89 -3.04 17.66
CA LYS A 2 -16.75 -3.92 16.47
C LYS A 2 -18.01 -4.03 15.58
N ASN A 3 -19.20 -4.19 16.17
CA ASN A 3 -20.47 -4.27 15.42
C ASN A 3 -20.82 -2.97 14.66
N ASN A 4 -20.26 -1.82 15.07
CA ASN A 4 -20.47 -0.55 14.36
C ASN A 4 -19.52 -0.47 13.14
N LEU A 5 -18.25 -0.86 13.31
CA LEU A 5 -17.27 -0.82 12.23
C LEU A 5 -17.64 -1.74 11.06
N ASN A 6 -18.07 -2.97 11.32
CA ASN A 6 -18.44 -3.90 10.24
C ASN A 6 -19.67 -3.40 9.47
N ARG A 7 -20.65 -2.80 10.16
CA ARG A 7 -21.82 -2.18 9.51
C ARG A 7 -21.45 -0.95 8.70
N TYR A 8 -20.54 -0.14 9.21
CA TYR A 8 -20.01 1.02 8.49
C TYR A 8 -19.29 0.59 7.21
N ILE A 9 -18.36 -0.38 7.29
CA ILE A 9 -17.64 -0.91 6.13
C ILE A 9 -18.61 -1.47 5.08
N ALA A 10 -19.63 -2.22 5.51
CA ALA A 10 -20.64 -2.75 4.60
C ALA A 10 -21.45 -1.64 3.91
N ALA A 11 -21.90 -0.64 4.67
CA ALA A 11 -22.66 0.49 4.11
C ALA A 11 -21.82 1.31 3.12
N GLU A 12 -20.54 1.58 3.43
CA GLU A 12 -19.63 2.26 2.50
C GLU A 12 -19.42 1.45 1.22
N TYR A 13 -19.23 0.13 1.34
CA TYR A 13 -19.05 -0.75 0.19
C TYR A 13 -20.29 -0.79 -0.73
N GLU A 14 -21.49 -0.87 -0.16
CA GLU A 14 -22.76 -0.90 -0.90
C GLU A 14 -23.02 0.40 -1.69
N ASN A 15 -22.45 1.52 -1.25
CA ASN A 15 -22.57 2.81 -1.92
C ASN A 15 -21.61 3.00 -3.12
N LEU A 16 -20.65 2.09 -3.32
CA LEU A 16 -19.69 2.15 -4.42
C LEU A 16 -20.38 1.78 -5.75
N LYS A 17 -20.08 2.55 -6.81
CA LYS A 17 -20.83 2.51 -8.07
C LYS A 17 -20.22 1.58 -9.11
N SER A 18 -19.03 1.05 -8.83
CA SER A 18 -18.29 0.20 -9.76
C SER A 18 -17.53 -0.91 -9.05
N GLU A 19 -17.31 -2.02 -9.77
CA GLU A 19 -16.46 -3.12 -9.31
C GLU A 19 -15.03 -2.67 -9.01
N LEU A 20 -14.54 -1.66 -9.73
CA LEU A 20 -13.22 -1.10 -9.50
C LEU A 20 -13.14 -0.42 -8.13
N GLU A 21 -14.07 0.47 -7.82
CA GLU A 21 -14.14 1.13 -6.51
C GLU A 21 -14.28 0.11 -5.37
N GLN A 22 -15.13 -0.90 -5.57
CA GLN A 22 -15.33 -2.01 -4.63
C GLN A 22 -14.03 -2.77 -4.36
N ARG A 23 -13.29 -3.13 -5.41
CA ARG A 23 -11.99 -3.78 -5.28
C ARG A 23 -11.00 -2.91 -4.53
N GLU A 24 -10.88 -1.64 -4.89
CA GLU A 24 -9.98 -0.72 -4.21
C GLU A 24 -10.29 -0.60 -2.72
N PHE A 25 -11.58 -0.49 -2.39
CA PHE A 25 -12.03 -0.37 -1.02
C PHE A 25 -11.67 -1.61 -0.20
N VAL A 26 -11.95 -2.82 -0.73
CA VAL A 26 -11.61 -4.08 -0.07
C VAL A 26 -10.10 -4.20 0.15
N GLU A 27 -9.30 -3.89 -0.85
CA GLU A 27 -7.83 -3.96 -0.74
C GLU A 27 -7.27 -2.96 0.29
N LYS A 28 -7.83 -1.74 0.38
CA LYS A 28 -7.46 -0.75 1.40
C LYS A 28 -7.84 -1.20 2.81
N ILE A 29 -9.03 -1.78 2.99
CA ILE A 29 -9.45 -2.34 4.29
C ILE A 29 -8.58 -3.54 4.69
N ARG A 30 -8.28 -4.44 3.75
CA ARG A 30 -7.35 -5.55 4.00
C ARG A 30 -5.99 -5.02 4.46
N PHE A 31 -5.45 -4.03 3.75
CA PHE A 31 -4.18 -3.40 4.11
C PHE A 31 -4.21 -2.80 5.52
N LEU A 32 -5.25 -2.02 5.85
CA LEU A 32 -5.45 -1.49 7.20
C LEU A 32 -5.48 -2.58 8.28
N MET A 33 -6.09 -3.72 8.01
CA MET A 33 -6.26 -4.78 9.00
C MET A 33 -5.05 -5.70 9.16
N MET A 34 -4.22 -5.84 8.12
CA MET A 34 -3.18 -6.87 8.07
C MET A 34 -1.75 -6.32 8.02
N ALA A 35 -1.57 -5.05 7.61
CA ALA A 35 -0.25 -4.44 7.57
C ALA A 35 0.27 -4.20 9.00
N LYS A 36 1.60 -4.17 9.15
CA LYS A 36 2.21 -3.63 10.35
C LYS A 36 1.93 -2.13 10.40
N ASP A 37 1.77 -1.57 11.61
CA ASP A 37 1.49 -0.14 11.79
C ASP A 37 2.52 0.76 11.08
N LYS A 38 3.80 0.37 11.11
CA LYS A 38 4.86 1.08 10.40
C LYS A 38 4.67 1.04 8.88
N ASP A 39 4.44 -0.14 8.30
CA ASP A 39 4.24 -0.27 6.85
C ASP A 39 2.99 0.48 6.38
N PHE A 40 1.92 0.47 7.18
CA PHE A 40 0.73 1.26 6.90
C PHE A 40 1.05 2.76 6.90
N THR A 41 1.77 3.24 7.91
CA THR A 41 2.16 4.65 8.02
C THR A 41 3.07 5.06 6.86
N ASP A 42 4.08 4.23 6.55
CA ASP A 42 5.05 4.51 5.49
C ASP A 42 4.39 4.52 4.11
N TYR A 43 3.40 3.65 3.85
CA TYR A 43 2.62 3.66 2.60
C TYR A 43 1.94 5.00 2.34
N TYR A 44 1.38 5.62 3.38
CA TYR A 44 0.67 6.90 3.29
C TYR A 44 1.56 8.11 3.58
N SER A 45 2.87 7.91 3.74
CA SER A 45 3.81 9.00 4.00
C SER A 45 3.95 9.93 2.79
N THR A 46 4.24 11.21 3.08
CA THR A 46 4.52 12.23 2.06
C THR A 46 6.01 12.52 1.90
N HIS A 47 6.85 11.97 2.77
CA HIS A 47 8.30 12.08 2.66
C HIS A 47 8.85 11.07 1.65
N SER A 48 10.12 11.26 1.26
CA SER A 48 10.83 10.22 0.53
C SER A 48 11.12 9.05 1.46
N LEU A 49 10.70 7.86 1.08
CA LEU A 49 10.99 6.64 1.82
C LEU A 49 12.48 6.30 1.73
N THR A 50 13.02 5.78 2.82
CA THR A 50 14.29 5.05 2.77
C THR A 50 14.11 3.72 2.03
N LYS A 51 15.21 3.07 1.64
CA LYS A 51 15.17 1.74 1.02
C LYS A 51 14.47 0.71 1.92
N GLU A 52 14.79 0.72 3.21
CA GLU A 52 14.25 -0.21 4.19
C GLU A 52 12.73 -0.05 4.32
N GLU A 53 12.25 1.19 4.42
CA GLU A 53 10.81 1.49 4.47
C GLU A 53 10.11 1.11 3.17
N PHE A 54 10.70 1.44 2.03
CA PHE A 54 10.15 1.09 0.72
C PHE A 54 9.99 -0.42 0.56
N TYR A 55 11.04 -1.21 0.85
CA TYR A 55 10.99 -2.65 0.70
C TYR A 55 10.12 -3.33 1.77
N SER A 56 10.04 -2.80 2.99
CA SER A 56 9.13 -3.31 4.02
C SER A 56 7.66 -3.21 3.58
N VAL A 57 7.26 -2.06 3.05
CA VAL A 57 5.89 -1.88 2.50
C VAL A 57 5.65 -2.76 1.28
N LEU A 58 6.64 -2.86 0.39
CA LEU A 58 6.57 -3.70 -0.81
C LEU A 58 6.34 -5.17 -0.45
N ASP A 59 7.13 -5.70 0.50
CA ASP A 59 7.01 -7.08 0.96
C ASP A 59 5.66 -7.35 1.64
N THR A 60 5.16 -6.40 2.43
CA THR A 60 3.83 -6.50 3.04
C THR A 60 2.74 -6.55 1.98
N LEU A 61 2.75 -5.66 0.99
CA LEU A 61 1.76 -5.67 -0.10
C LEU A 61 1.84 -6.92 -0.96
N TYR A 62 3.06 -7.40 -1.23
CA TYR A 62 3.30 -8.63 -1.98
C TYR A 62 2.80 -9.86 -1.22
N GLY A 63 3.12 -9.98 0.08
CA GLY A 63 2.66 -11.06 0.94
C GLY A 63 1.14 -11.11 1.11
N MET A 64 0.46 -9.98 0.93
CA MET A 64 -0.99 -9.88 0.93
C MET A 64 -1.66 -10.19 -0.42
N ASN A 65 -0.86 -10.38 -1.47
CA ASN A 65 -1.32 -10.44 -2.87
C ASN A 65 -2.14 -9.19 -3.28
N ASN A 66 -1.82 -8.03 -2.70
CA ASN A 66 -2.49 -6.77 -3.00
C ASN A 66 -1.78 -6.07 -4.17
N LEU A 67 -1.82 -6.71 -5.34
CA LEU A 67 -1.10 -6.25 -6.54
C LEU A 67 -1.58 -4.87 -7.02
N TRP A 68 -2.83 -4.53 -6.73
CA TRP A 68 -3.39 -3.22 -7.07
C TRP A 68 -2.66 -2.10 -6.34
N MET A 69 -2.67 -2.12 -5.00
CA MET A 69 -1.97 -1.11 -4.20
C MET A 69 -0.45 -1.18 -4.40
N LEU A 70 0.11 -2.39 -4.56
CA LEU A 70 1.52 -2.58 -4.88
C LEU A 70 1.95 -1.81 -6.13
N SER A 71 1.18 -1.91 -7.22
CA SER A 71 1.51 -1.22 -8.47
C SER A 71 1.51 0.30 -8.32
N GLY A 72 0.52 0.83 -7.59
CA GLY A 72 0.42 2.27 -7.27
C GLY A 72 1.60 2.72 -6.41
N PHE A 73 1.93 1.94 -5.38
CA PHE A 73 3.03 2.24 -4.45
C PHE A 73 4.39 2.27 -5.14
N ILE A 74 4.71 1.27 -5.97
CA ILE A 74 5.97 1.24 -6.74
C ILE A 74 6.04 2.46 -7.66
N ARG A 75 4.94 2.79 -8.36
CA ARG A 75 4.92 3.94 -9.26
C ARG A 75 5.17 5.26 -8.50
N GLN A 76 4.56 5.43 -7.33
CA GLN A 76 4.71 6.62 -6.50
C GLN A 76 6.13 6.74 -5.93
N ASN A 77 6.76 5.62 -5.59
CA ASN A 77 8.06 5.59 -4.91
C ASN A 77 9.25 5.16 -5.80
N ARG A 78 9.07 5.14 -7.13
CA ARG A 78 10.06 4.70 -8.11
C ARG A 78 11.43 5.40 -8.02
N GLN A 79 11.49 6.58 -7.42
CA GLN A 79 12.75 7.29 -7.16
C GLN A 79 13.72 6.45 -6.32
N VAL A 80 13.22 5.64 -5.38
CA VAL A 80 14.05 4.75 -4.56
C VAL A 80 14.79 3.78 -5.48
N LEU A 81 14.06 3.11 -6.38
CA LEU A 81 14.63 2.18 -7.37
C LEU A 81 15.64 2.87 -8.30
N PHE A 82 15.33 4.08 -8.78
CA PHE A 82 16.26 4.83 -9.64
C PHE A 82 17.55 5.22 -8.91
N GLN A 83 17.47 5.55 -7.62
CA GLN A 83 18.66 5.79 -6.81
C GLN A 83 19.49 4.53 -6.65
N GLU A 84 18.86 3.36 -6.44
CA GLU A 84 19.58 2.09 -6.36
C GLU A 84 20.35 1.77 -7.63
N VAL A 85 19.70 1.88 -8.79
CA VAL A 85 20.34 1.62 -10.09
C VAL A 85 21.53 2.56 -10.28
N ARG A 86 21.39 3.85 -9.97
CA ARG A 86 22.49 4.83 -10.07
C ARG A 86 23.64 4.51 -9.12
N SER A 87 23.36 4.14 -7.88
CA SER A 87 24.40 3.74 -6.92
C SER A 87 25.17 2.51 -7.41
N SER A 88 24.48 1.53 -7.97
CA SER A 88 25.12 0.34 -8.55
C SER A 88 25.98 0.66 -9.78
N MET A 89 25.59 1.66 -10.57
CA MET A 89 26.37 2.11 -11.74
C MET A 89 27.59 2.96 -11.40
N ASN A 90 27.54 3.73 -10.30
CA ASN A 90 28.65 4.58 -9.86
C ASN A 90 29.70 3.84 -9.00
N GLY A 91 29.43 2.58 -8.62
CA GLY A 91 30.37 1.69 -7.92
C GLY A 91 31.15 0.75 -8.83
N LEU A 92 30.98 0.89 -10.16
CA LEU A 92 31.76 0.25 -11.23
C LEU A 92 32.72 1.28 -11.85
#